data_AF-A0AAV4DRN8-F1
#
_entry.id   AF-A0AAV4DRN8-F1
#
_cell.length_a   1.000
_cell.length_b   1.000
_cell.length_c   1.000
_cell.angle_alpha   90.00
_cell.angle_beta   90.00
_cell.angle_gamma   90.00
#
_symmetry.space_group_name_H-M   'P 1'
#
loop_
_entity.id
_entity.type
_entity.pdbx_description
1 polymer ?
#
loop_
_entity_poly.entity_id
_entity_poly.type
_entity_poly.pdbx_seq_one_letter_code
_entity_poly.pdbx_strand_id
1 'polypeptide(L)'
;DEWHWQSIDDQIILKAKPDNVKKQLLALYDLCLTGEALSYLQAQDRKCFDLFLANAKVFARVAPKQKELIITALKAQGYVTLMCGDGTNDVGALKHADVGVALLANAPEKVPERKRKDENGIQGNENVDKLAKAALNRASCLGELNCWFDLKP
;
A
#
# COMPACT_ATOMS: atom_id res chain seq x y z
N ASP A 1 -27.29 -0.25 -10.16
CA ASP A 1 -25.89 0.22 -10.29
C ASP A 1 -25.62 1.22 -9.18
N GLU A 2 -25.64 0.74 -7.94
CA GLU A 2 -25.37 1.54 -6.75
C GLU A 2 -24.13 0.93 -6.10
N TRP A 3 -23.09 1.75 -5.95
CA TRP A 3 -21.82 1.30 -5.38
C TRP A 3 -22.02 0.76 -3.96
N HIS A 4 -21.41 -0.40 -3.69
CA HIS A 4 -21.52 -1.08 -2.41
C HIS A 4 -20.22 -1.76 -2.02
N TRP A 5 -19.99 -1.83 -0.72
CA TRP A 5 -18.95 -2.66 -0.13
C TRP A 5 -19.47 -4.09 0.00
N GLN A 6 -18.67 -5.06 -0.42
CA GLN A 6 -19.00 -6.46 -0.44
C GLN A 6 -17.89 -7.27 0.21
N SER A 7 -18.24 -8.21 1.09
CA SER A 7 -17.28 -9.20 1.62
C SER A 7 -16.86 -10.21 0.54
N ILE A 8 -15.72 -10.89 0.73
CA ILE A 8 -15.24 -11.91 -0.22
C ILE A 8 -16.23 -13.06 -0.42
N ASP A 9 -16.93 -13.45 0.64
CA ASP A 9 -17.90 -14.54 0.65
C ASP A 9 -19.29 -14.14 0.15
N ASP A 10 -19.43 -12.90 -0.33
CA ASP A 10 -20.66 -12.28 -0.81
C ASP A 10 -21.82 -12.26 0.22
N GLN A 11 -21.55 -12.54 1.51
CA GLN A 11 -22.57 -12.61 2.55
C GLN A 11 -22.98 -11.23 3.07
N ILE A 12 -22.07 -10.25 3.02
CA ILE A 12 -22.29 -8.93 3.56
C ILE A 12 -22.21 -7.90 2.44
N ILE A 13 -23.29 -7.15 2.26
CA ILE A 13 -23.38 -6.04 1.32
C ILE A 13 -23.73 -4.78 2.11
N LEU A 14 -22.83 -3.80 2.11
CA LEU A 14 -23.01 -2.51 2.78
C LEU A 14 -23.05 -1.41 1.72
N LYS A 15 -24.03 -0.52 1.79
CA LYS A 15 -24.10 0.62 0.86
C LYS A 15 -22.88 1.52 1.02
N ALA A 16 -22.33 2.03 -0.10
CA ALA A 16 -21.17 2.93 -0.06
C ALA A 16 -21.44 4.26 0.67
N LYS A 17 -22.72 4.66 0.82
CA LYS A 17 -23.18 5.79 1.64
C LYS A 17 -24.22 5.28 2.64
N PRO A 18 -23.98 5.41 3.96
CA PRO A 18 -23.97 6.68 4.68
C PRO A 18 -22.71 6.89 5.54
N ASP A 19 -22.46 8.13 5.98
CA ASP A 19 -21.26 8.52 6.75
C ASP A 19 -20.96 7.66 7.99
N ASN A 20 -21.96 6.98 8.55
CA ASN A 20 -21.83 6.07 9.68
C ASN A 20 -21.14 4.74 9.33
N VAL A 21 -21.26 4.26 8.09
CA VAL A 21 -20.66 2.99 7.65
C VAL A 21 -19.14 3.09 7.59
N LYS A 22 -18.59 4.28 7.30
CA LYS A 22 -17.13 4.50 7.20
C LYS A 22 -16.38 4.09 8.46
N LYS A 23 -16.85 4.52 9.64
CA LYS A 23 -16.18 4.24 10.93
C LYS A 23 -16.25 2.77 11.31
N GLN A 24 -17.39 2.13 11.11
CA GLN A 24 -17.55 0.70 11.40
C GLN A 24 -16.71 -0.14 10.44
N LEU A 25 -16.75 0.18 9.14
CA LEU A 25 -16.00 -0.54 8.12
C LEU A 25 -14.49 -0.51 8.41
N LEU A 26 -13.95 0.68 8.67
CA LEU A 26 -12.52 0.88 8.95
C LEU A 26 -12.07 0.29 10.30
N ALA A 27 -12.99 0.09 11.25
CA ALA A 27 -12.67 -0.47 12.56
C ALA A 27 -12.78 -1.99 12.60
N LEU A 28 -13.62 -2.58 11.75
CA LEU A 28 -13.96 -4.01 11.81
C LEU A 28 -13.31 -4.83 10.70
N TYR A 29 -12.97 -4.21 9.57
CA TYR A 29 -12.54 -4.93 8.36
C TYR A 29 -11.28 -4.34 7.75
N ASP A 30 -10.51 -5.21 7.10
CA ASP A 30 -9.41 -4.80 6.23
C ASP A 30 -9.96 -4.54 4.82
N LEU A 31 -9.53 -3.44 4.21
CA LEU A 31 -10.09 -3.02 2.93
C LEU A 31 -9.24 -3.45 1.75
N CYS A 32 -9.92 -3.94 0.72
CA CYS A 32 -9.39 -4.15 -0.62
C CYS A 32 -10.02 -3.11 -1.55
N LEU A 33 -9.20 -2.34 -2.26
CA LEU A 33 -9.67 -1.37 -3.24
C LEU A 33 -9.27 -1.77 -4.65
N THR A 34 -10.24 -1.86 -5.55
CA THR A 34 -9.98 -2.06 -6.97
C THR A 34 -9.61 -0.75 -7.68
N GLY A 35 -9.02 -0.85 -8.87
CA GLY A 35 -8.77 0.31 -9.74
C GLY A 35 -10.05 1.10 -10.08
N GLU A 36 -11.18 0.43 -10.24
CA GLU A 36 -12.46 1.08 -10.50
C GLU A 36 -12.97 1.82 -9.25
N ALA A 37 -12.91 1.16 -8.09
CA ALA A 37 -13.25 1.76 -6.79
C ALA A 37 -12.43 3.02 -6.49
N LEU A 38 -11.11 3.00 -6.77
CA LEU A 38 -10.25 4.18 -6.62
C LEU A 38 -10.72 5.34 -7.48
N SER A 39 -11.04 5.08 -8.75
CA SER A 39 -11.53 6.10 -9.68
C SER A 39 -12.86 6.69 -9.23
N TYR A 40 -13.76 5.83 -8.74
CA TYR A 40 -15.05 6.25 -8.18
C TYR A 40 -14.86 7.13 -6.94
N LEU A 41 -14.11 6.67 -5.94
CA LEU A 41 -13.87 7.43 -4.71
C LEU A 41 -13.21 8.78 -4.99
N GLN A 42 -12.26 8.81 -5.92
CA GLN A 42 -11.58 10.04 -6.34
C GLN A 42 -12.54 11.07 -6.97
N ALA A 43 -13.56 10.61 -7.70
CA ALA A 43 -14.56 11.47 -8.33
C ALA A 43 -15.64 11.97 -7.35
N GLN A 44 -15.87 11.27 -6.25
CA GLN A 44 -16.93 11.60 -5.30
C GLN A 44 -16.49 12.63 -4.26
N ASP A 45 -15.51 12.31 -3.42
CA ASP A 45 -15.04 13.17 -2.33
C ASP A 45 -13.58 12.89 -2.01
N ARG A 46 -12.75 13.94 -2.08
CA ARG A 46 -11.31 13.85 -1.78
C ARG A 46 -11.04 13.42 -0.35
N LYS A 47 -11.82 13.88 0.63
CA LYS A 47 -11.60 13.50 2.04
C LYS A 47 -11.88 12.01 2.26
N CYS A 48 -12.95 11.50 1.66
CA CYS A 48 -13.24 10.07 1.68
C CYS A 48 -12.18 9.25 0.96
N PHE A 49 -11.75 9.69 -0.22
CA PHE A 49 -10.68 9.04 -0.96
C PHE A 49 -9.42 8.94 -0.10
N ASP A 50 -8.98 10.05 0.49
CA ASP A 50 -7.78 10.10 1.32
C ASP A 50 -7.89 9.18 2.55
N LEU A 51 -9.05 9.17 3.20
CA LEU A 51 -9.33 8.29 4.35
C LEU A 51 -9.24 6.81 3.97
N PHE A 52 -9.92 6.40 2.89
CA PHE A 52 -9.90 5.00 2.47
C PHE A 52 -8.53 4.58 1.94
N LEU A 53 -7.84 5.47 1.24
CA LEU A 53 -6.50 5.22 0.72
C LEU A 53 -5.50 4.93 1.86
N ALA A 54 -5.57 5.68 2.96
CA ALA A 54 -4.67 5.51 4.10
C ALA A 54 -4.94 4.22 4.91
N ASN A 55 -6.15 3.66 4.82
CA ASN A 55 -6.56 2.51 5.62
C ASN A 55 -6.66 1.21 4.82
N ALA A 56 -6.70 1.28 3.48
CA ALA A 56 -6.71 0.09 2.64
C ALA A 56 -5.40 -0.69 2.73
N LYS A 57 -5.52 -2.01 2.81
CA LYS A 57 -4.37 -2.93 2.90
C LYS A 57 -3.97 -3.48 1.55
N VAL A 58 -4.94 -3.67 0.67
CA VAL A 58 -4.71 -4.23 -0.66
C VAL A 58 -5.31 -3.32 -1.72
N PHE A 59 -4.54 -3.12 -2.77
CA PHE A 59 -4.98 -2.48 -4.00
C PHE A 59 -4.91 -3.51 -5.12
N ALA A 60 -6.06 -3.87 -5.68
CA ALA A 60 -6.18 -4.92 -6.68
C ALA A 60 -6.53 -4.34 -8.05
N ARG A 61 -6.08 -5.01 -9.12
CA ARG A 61 -6.41 -4.64 -10.51
C ARG A 61 -6.18 -3.15 -10.82
N VAL A 62 -5.10 -2.59 -10.28
CA VAL A 62 -4.76 -1.18 -10.45
C VAL A 62 -3.93 -0.94 -11.70
N ALA A 63 -4.27 0.11 -12.46
CA ALA A 63 -3.49 0.52 -13.61
C ALA A 63 -2.13 1.11 -13.19
N PRO A 64 -1.09 1.08 -14.03
CA PRO A 64 0.22 1.67 -13.71
C PRO A 64 0.14 3.13 -13.24
N LYS A 65 -0.74 3.94 -13.86
CA LYS A 65 -0.94 5.33 -13.45
C LYS A 65 -1.59 5.46 -12.07
N GLN A 66 -2.44 4.50 -11.70
CA GLN A 66 -3.06 4.48 -10.37
C GLN A 66 -2.07 4.06 -9.28
N LYS A 67 -1.07 3.21 -9.58
CA LYS A 67 0.01 2.92 -8.63
C LYS A 67 0.79 4.17 -8.25
N GLU A 68 1.13 5.00 -9.24
CA GLU A 68 1.75 6.30 -9.02
C GLU A 68 0.85 7.24 -8.21
N LEU A 69 -0.46 7.25 -8.51
CA LEU A 69 -1.44 8.04 -7.74
C LEU A 69 -1.48 7.63 -6.27
N ILE A 70 -1.48 6.33 -5.96
CA ILE A 70 -1.52 5.83 -4.58
C ILE A 70 -0.29 6.34 -3.80
N ILE A 71 0.91 6.16 -4.34
CA ILE A 71 2.16 6.61 -3.70
C ILE A 71 2.17 8.12 -3.50
N THR A 72 1.85 8.89 -4.55
CA THR A 72 1.88 10.35 -4.48
C THR A 72 0.83 10.91 -3.52
N ALA A 73 -0.36 10.32 -3.46
CA ALA A 73 -1.40 10.74 -2.53
C ALA A 73 -1.06 10.40 -1.07
N LEU A 74 -0.54 9.20 -0.78
CA LEU A 74 -0.06 8.87 0.57
C LEU A 74 1.08 9.80 1.00
N LYS A 75 2.02 10.09 0.10
CA LYS A 75 3.10 11.04 0.36
C LYS A 75 2.57 12.47 0.61
N ALA A 76 1.57 12.91 -0.14
CA ALA A 76 0.93 14.22 0.06
C ALA A 76 0.19 14.33 1.41
N GLN A 77 -0.27 13.20 1.97
CA GLN A 77 -0.84 13.13 3.32
C GLN A 77 0.24 13.13 4.43
N GLY A 78 1.52 13.14 4.08
CA GLY A 78 2.64 13.19 5.03
C GLY A 78 3.19 11.83 5.45
N TYR A 79 2.76 10.74 4.82
CA TYR A 79 3.37 9.42 5.04
C TYR A 79 4.73 9.32 4.34
N VAL A 80 5.68 8.65 5.00
CA VAL A 80 6.92 8.21 4.34
C VAL A 80 6.63 6.94 3.56
N THR A 81 6.91 6.96 2.27
CA THR A 81 6.50 5.92 1.33
C THR A 81 7.69 5.10 0.83
N LEU A 82 7.50 3.78 0.78
CA LEU A 82 8.42 2.85 0.13
C LEU A 82 7.65 2.09 -0.95
N MET A 83 8.18 2.04 -2.16
CA MET A 83 7.67 1.22 -3.24
C MET A 83 8.72 0.18 -3.62
N CYS A 84 8.31 -1.07 -3.74
CA CYS A 84 9.14 -2.17 -4.22
C CYS A 84 8.47 -2.82 -5.42
N GLY A 85 9.21 -3.07 -6.49
CA GLY A 85 8.67 -3.70 -7.70
C GLY A 85 9.77 -4.12 -8.68
N ASP A 86 9.43 -4.98 -9.62
CA ASP A 86 10.34 -5.56 -10.61
C ASP A 86 9.97 -5.18 -12.06
N GLY A 87 8.79 -4.59 -12.26
CA GLY A 87 8.20 -4.36 -13.58
C GLY A 87 8.19 -2.91 -14.06
N THR A 88 8.03 -2.75 -15.38
CA THR A 88 7.82 -1.44 -16.03
C THR A 88 6.56 -0.72 -15.53
N ASN A 89 5.58 -1.47 -15.05
CA ASN A 89 4.34 -0.96 -14.47
C ASN A 89 4.55 -0.17 -13.17
N ASP A 90 5.66 -0.41 -12.45
CA ASP A 90 5.94 0.21 -11.15
C ASP A 90 6.87 1.42 -11.26
N VAL A 91 7.42 1.70 -12.45
CA VAL A 91 8.42 2.77 -12.68
C VAL A 91 7.92 4.13 -12.19
N GLY A 92 6.65 4.47 -12.48
CA GLY A 92 6.06 5.73 -12.02
C GLY A 92 5.97 5.81 -10.51
N ALA A 93 5.53 4.74 -9.85
CA ALA A 93 5.41 4.65 -8.40
C ALA A 93 6.78 4.65 -7.71
N LEU A 94 7.73 3.86 -8.22
CA LEU A 94 9.12 3.80 -7.74
C LEU A 94 9.80 5.16 -7.77
N LYS A 95 9.57 5.95 -8.82
CA LYS A 95 10.16 7.28 -8.97
C LYS A 95 9.62 8.30 -7.96
N HIS A 96 8.36 8.19 -7.56
CA HIS A 96 7.71 9.17 -6.69
C HIS A 96 7.78 8.82 -5.20
N ALA A 97 7.99 7.54 -4.88
CA ALA A 97 8.19 7.08 -3.51
C ALA A 97 9.39 7.76 -2.87
N ASP A 98 9.38 7.89 -1.54
CA ASP A 98 10.55 8.39 -0.81
C ASP A 98 11.71 7.40 -0.89
N VAL A 99 11.39 6.11 -0.92
CA VAL A 99 12.35 5.03 -1.17
C VAL A 99 11.80 4.10 -2.25
N GLY A 100 12.50 4.01 -3.38
CA GLY A 100 12.18 3.07 -4.47
C GLY A 100 13.16 1.90 -4.50
N VAL A 101 12.66 0.67 -4.46
CA VAL A 101 13.44 -0.56 -4.57
C VAL A 101 13.05 -1.33 -5.83
N ALA A 102 13.97 -1.40 -6.78
CA ALA A 102 13.80 -2.21 -7.98
C ALA A 102 14.38 -3.61 -7.75
N LEU A 103 13.54 -4.63 -7.88
CA LEU A 103 13.97 -6.03 -7.84
C LEU A 103 14.41 -6.45 -9.24
N LEU A 104 15.63 -6.97 -9.36
CA LEU A 104 16.19 -7.47 -10.61
C LEU A 104 16.16 -9.00 -10.59
N ALA A 105 15.68 -9.61 -11.67
CA ALA A 105 15.61 -11.06 -11.79
C ALA A 105 17.00 -11.73 -11.83
N ASN A 106 18.02 -11.00 -12.30
CA ASN A 106 19.37 -11.52 -12.45
C ASN A 106 20.32 -10.85 -11.46
N ALA A 107 21.22 -11.64 -10.87
CA ALA A 107 22.36 -11.10 -10.13
C ALA A 107 23.21 -10.22 -11.08
N PRO A 108 23.72 -9.07 -10.63
CA PRO A 108 24.61 -8.27 -11.45
C PRO A 108 25.83 -9.10 -11.84
N GLU A 109 26.11 -9.23 -13.14
CA GLU A 109 27.37 -9.78 -13.64
C GLU A 109 28.51 -8.85 -13.18
N LYS A 110 29.11 -9.19 -12.04
CA LYS A 110 30.15 -8.43 -11.32
C LYS A 110 29.72 -7.01 -10.91
N VAL A 111 29.54 -6.84 -9.60
CA VAL A 111 29.53 -5.50 -8.99
C VAL A 111 30.91 -4.86 -9.27
N PRO A 112 31.00 -3.69 -9.92
CA PRO A 112 32.28 -3.00 -10.04
C PRO A 112 32.80 -2.75 -8.63
N GLU A 113 34.02 -3.21 -8.33
CA GLU A 113 34.68 -2.93 -7.06
C GLU A 113 34.78 -1.41 -6.90
N ARG A 114 33.92 -0.85 -6.04
CA ARG A 114 34.09 0.53 -5.59
C ARG A 114 35.36 0.54 -4.76
N LYS A 115 36.43 1.17 -5.26
CA LYS A 115 37.59 1.54 -4.45
C LYS A 115 37.07 2.26 -3.21
N ARG A 116 37.17 1.62 -2.04
CA ARG A 116 36.87 2.26 -0.76
C ARG A 116 37.82 3.45 -0.63
N LYS A 117 37.27 4.66 -0.51
CA LYS A 117 38.00 5.73 0.16
C LYS A 117 37.80 5.46 1.65
N ASP A 118 38.90 5.12 2.30
CA ASP A 118 38.93 4.82 3.72
C ASP A 118 38.64 6.09 4.52
N GLU A 119 37.43 6.27 5.05
CA GLU A 119 37.17 7.22 6.13
C GLU A 119 36.14 6.66 7.12
N ASN A 120 36.69 6.23 8.26
CA ASN A 120 36.15 6.12 9.62
C ASN A 120 34.74 5.53 9.84
N GLY A 121 34.73 4.34 10.46
CA GLY A 121 33.57 3.51 10.73
C GLY A 121 32.51 4.15 11.63
N ILE A 122 31.25 3.89 11.28
CA ILE A 122 30.09 4.08 12.13
C ILE A 122 29.69 2.70 12.65
N GLN A 123 29.82 2.52 13.97
CA GLN A 123 29.41 1.31 14.67
C GLN A 123 27.89 1.11 14.54
N GLY A 124 27.47 -0.06 14.05
CA GLY A 124 26.07 -0.43 13.89
C GLY A 124 25.34 -0.41 15.23
N ASN A 125 24.26 0.36 15.30
CA ASN A 125 23.45 0.48 16.51
C ASN A 125 22.48 -0.72 16.58
N GLU A 126 22.65 -1.58 17.59
CA GLU A 126 21.88 -2.81 17.86
C GLU A 126 20.35 -2.63 17.95
N ASN A 127 19.86 -1.38 17.89
CA ASN A 127 18.44 -1.03 17.89
C ASN A 127 17.73 -1.23 16.54
N VAL A 128 18.41 -1.19 15.40
CA VAL A 128 17.75 -1.42 14.09
C VAL A 128 17.27 -2.86 13.92
N ASP A 129 18.01 -3.83 14.46
CA ASP A 129 17.63 -5.25 14.41
C ASP A 129 16.44 -5.58 15.32
N LYS A 130 16.28 -4.85 16.43
CA LYS A 130 15.11 -4.96 17.31
C LYS A 130 13.86 -4.38 16.67
N LEU A 131 13.98 -3.27 15.93
CA LEU A 131 12.86 -2.63 15.23
C LEU A 131 12.33 -3.51 14.08
N ALA A 132 13.24 -4.14 13.32
CA ALA A 132 12.88 -5.08 12.26
C ALA A 132 12.15 -6.33 12.82
N LYS A 133 12.60 -6.86 13.97
CA LYS A 133 11.93 -7.97 14.65
C LYS A 133 10.56 -7.58 15.25
N ALA A 134 10.40 -6.34 15.72
CA ALA A 134 9.12 -5.84 16.22
C ALA A 134 8.08 -5.64 15.10
N ALA A 135 8.52 -5.23 13.90
CA ALA A 135 7.66 -5.13 12.72
C ALA A 135 7.18 -6.52 12.24
N LEU A 136 8.05 -7.53 12.31
CA LEU A 136 7.72 -8.91 11.94
C LEU A 136 6.69 -9.55 12.89
N ASN A 137 6.72 -9.22 14.18
CA ASN A 137 5.75 -9.71 15.17
C ASN A 137 4.35 -9.09 15.06
N ARG A 138 4.13 -8.08 14.19
CA ARG A 138 2.77 -7.64 13.82
C ARG A 138 2.20 -8.38 12.61
N ALA A 139 3.04 -9.07 11.85
CA ALA A 139 2.61 -9.85 10.69
C ALA A 139 1.97 -11.20 11.05
N SER A 140 1.95 -11.58 12.34
CA SER A 140 1.28 -12.78 12.83
C SER A 140 -0.25 -12.67 12.92
N CYS A 141 -0.85 -11.54 12.54
CA CYS A 141 -2.29 -11.37 12.43
C CYS A 141 -2.81 -11.56 10.98
N LEU A 142 -2.18 -12.42 10.19
CA LEU A 142 -2.74 -12.93 8.93
C LEU A 142 -3.56 -14.22 9.14
N GLY A 143 -4.05 -14.42 10.36
CA GLY A 143 -5.03 -15.45 10.68
C GLY A 143 -6.43 -14.95 10.34
N GLU A 144 -7.06 -15.66 9.40
CA GLU A 144 -8.44 -15.49 8.88
C GLU A 144 -8.58 -14.52 7.69
N LEU A 145 -8.60 -15.12 6.49
CA LEU A 145 -8.91 -14.51 5.19
C LEU A 145 -10.36 -13.99 5.04
N ASN A 146 -11.13 -13.89 6.13
CA ASN A 146 -12.56 -13.51 6.11
C ASN A 146 -12.79 -11.99 6.28
N CYS A 147 -11.72 -11.21 6.38
CA CYS A 147 -11.80 -9.80 6.80
C CYS A 147 -11.87 -8.78 5.66
N TRP A 148 -11.83 -9.22 4.41
CA TRP A 148 -11.65 -8.33 3.25
C TRP A 148 -13.00 -7.83 2.71
N PHE A 149 -13.13 -6.51 2.62
CA PHE A 149 -14.24 -5.86 1.93
C PHE A 149 -13.77 -5.14 0.66
N ASP A 150 -14.45 -5.42 -0.44
CA ASP A 150 -14.23 -4.86 -1.78
C ASP A 150 -15.34 -3.87 -2.15
N LEU A 151 -15.02 -2.78 -2.83
CA LEU A 151 -15.99 -1.80 -3.30
C LEU A 151 -16.32 -2.06 -4.77
N LYS A 152 -17.58 -2.41 -5.04
CA LYS A 152 -18.07 -2.82 -6.36
C LYS A 152 -19.20 -1.92 -6.88
N PRO A 153 -19.36 -1.81 -8.22
CA PRO A 153 -20.45 -1.06 -8.85
C PRO A 153 -21.85 -1.66 -8.62
#